data_AF-A0A9P9DK25-F1
#
_entry.id   AF-A0A9P9DK25-F1
#
_cell.length_a   1.000
_cell.length_b   1.000
_cell.length_c   1.000
_cell.angle_alpha   90.00
_cell.angle_beta   90.00
_cell.angle_gamma   90.00
#
_symmetry.space_group_name_H-M   'P 1'
#
loop_
_entity.id
_entity.type
_entity.pdbx_description
1 polymer ?
#
loop_
_entity_poly.entity_id
_entity_poly.type
_entity_poly.pdbx_seq_one_letter_code
_entity_poly.pdbx_strand_id
1 'polypeptide(L)'
;MDWPSDQFDFTDNDLRLFQYEERESVVIQRSASEDSFRRDVLLSGEDWAEWLKTRVSKDTKTPKICFILCSRAKDLSEDEASPLSYVPFSRSTFQRILHKFRIHRTIARTVTRETAYFSSTTIDETDRPSPSTILTCRTSSAWSDDLAMALTHDPKTRTTFAIVFGCNEMHRRQIGARITAVTPAALAHPALLPGILAELERKRLTGLVEDTLDRFTLRAGGTSTVVDGQVSRLHMSEAQMGEYLELCYESQNLAKECKSVKRQLSKMTQFCDHTSTWTADSPKDELSEAESPQRGLADFGNRIKKRTLEIMDEYDNKIDECGMVLDNTSITMQTIWNHIARHDAAVNTKISRANTSIALDSKQDNAQMRSIALLTMIYLPVTAVASIFSMGIFDWSPQAGTVVSKYIWVYIVLSIALTIFTVLVWYLATRSKQKKGTDTSEELGMKEDEG
;
A
#
# COMPACT_ATOMS: atom_id res chain seq x y z
N MET A 1 -22.13 4.42 18.49
CA MET A 1 -22.09 3.06 19.07
C MET A 1 -22.80 2.13 18.11
N ASP A 2 -22.07 1.17 17.55
CA ASP A 2 -22.58 0.20 16.58
C ASP A 2 -23.17 -0.99 17.31
N TRP A 3 -24.32 -0.77 17.94
CA TRP A 3 -25.15 -1.85 18.43
C TRP A 3 -25.91 -2.46 17.24
N PRO A 4 -26.10 -3.79 17.17
CA PRO A 4 -26.99 -4.40 16.18
C PRO A 4 -28.35 -3.72 16.29
N SER A 5 -28.73 -3.04 15.21
CA SER A 5 -30.03 -2.40 15.09
C SER A 5 -30.95 -3.39 14.41
N ASP A 6 -32.10 -3.66 15.01
CA ASP A 6 -33.14 -4.49 14.41
C ASP A 6 -33.92 -3.74 13.31
N GLN A 7 -33.52 -2.50 12.99
CA GLN A 7 -34.16 -1.66 11.99
C GLN A 7 -33.68 -1.98 10.59
N PHE A 8 -34.57 -2.55 9.79
CA PHE A 8 -34.37 -2.77 8.36
C PHE A 8 -34.39 -1.46 7.56
N ASP A 9 -35.08 -0.43 8.06
CA ASP A 9 -35.29 0.81 7.31
C ASP A 9 -33.99 1.58 7.11
N PHE A 10 -33.73 1.93 5.85
CA PHE A 10 -32.60 2.76 5.48
C PHE A 10 -32.92 4.22 5.81
N THR A 11 -32.00 4.87 6.53
CA THR A 11 -32.07 6.31 6.75
C THR A 11 -31.64 7.06 5.49
N ASP A 12 -32.01 8.35 5.39
CA ASP A 12 -31.54 9.22 4.31
C ASP A 12 -30.00 9.24 4.21
N ASN A 13 -29.33 9.21 5.37
CA ASN A 13 -27.87 9.15 5.46
C ASN A 13 -27.29 7.85 4.88
N ASP A 14 -27.93 6.70 5.15
CA ASP A 14 -27.46 5.42 4.59
C ASP A 14 -27.57 5.43 3.05
N LEU A 15 -28.62 6.04 2.52
CA LEU A 15 -28.85 6.12 1.06
C LEU A 15 -27.93 7.13 0.37
N ARG A 16 -27.42 8.14 1.08
CA ARG A 16 -26.43 9.08 0.54
C ARG A 16 -25.05 8.46 0.33
N LEU A 17 -24.77 7.30 0.94
CA LEU A 17 -23.51 6.58 0.74
C LEU A 17 -23.42 5.91 -0.64
N PHE A 18 -24.54 5.79 -1.36
CA PHE A 18 -24.60 5.21 -2.69
C PHE A 18 -24.66 6.28 -3.77
N GLN A 19 -24.03 5.98 -4.91
CA GLN A 19 -24.12 6.78 -6.13
C GLN A 19 -25.02 6.05 -7.14
N TYR A 20 -25.92 6.80 -7.76
CA TYR A 20 -27.04 6.24 -8.53
C TYR A 20 -26.86 6.54 -10.01
N GLU A 21 -26.74 5.49 -10.82
CA GLU A 21 -26.64 5.60 -12.28
C GLU A 21 -27.42 4.43 -12.89
N GLU A 22 -28.39 4.68 -13.77
CA GLU A 22 -29.17 3.59 -14.36
C GLU A 22 -28.33 2.80 -15.36
N ARG A 23 -28.12 1.51 -15.06
CA ARG A 23 -27.31 0.59 -15.88
C ARG A 23 -27.96 -0.79 -15.90
N GLU A 24 -27.51 -1.62 -16.85
CA GLU A 24 -28.03 -2.98 -17.00
C GLU A 24 -27.80 -3.81 -15.73
N SER A 25 -28.87 -4.39 -15.21
CA SER A 25 -28.85 -5.27 -14.05
C SER A 25 -29.49 -6.61 -14.40
N VAL A 26 -28.86 -7.70 -13.96
CA VAL A 26 -29.33 -9.05 -14.27
C VAL A 26 -29.99 -9.64 -13.03
N VAL A 27 -31.22 -10.11 -13.16
CA VAL A 27 -31.92 -10.81 -12.10
C VAL A 27 -31.95 -12.30 -12.42
N ILE A 28 -31.57 -13.10 -11.43
CA ILE A 28 -31.60 -14.55 -11.53
C ILE A 28 -32.59 -15.09 -10.51
N GLN A 29 -33.52 -15.90 -11.00
CA GLN A 29 -34.49 -16.61 -10.17
C GLN A 29 -34.42 -18.10 -10.45
N ARG A 30 -34.36 -18.90 -9.39
CA ARG A 30 -34.47 -20.36 -9.50
C ARG A 30 -35.36 -20.89 -8.39
N SER A 31 -36.36 -21.68 -8.76
CA SER A 31 -37.18 -22.44 -7.82
C SER A 31 -36.76 -23.90 -7.83
N ALA A 32 -36.88 -24.59 -6.71
CA ALA A 32 -36.59 -26.02 -6.63
C ALA A 32 -37.47 -26.89 -7.52
N SER A 33 -38.63 -26.38 -7.98
CA SER A 33 -39.52 -27.07 -8.92
C SER A 33 -39.13 -26.91 -10.39
N GLU A 34 -38.18 -26.03 -10.69
CA GLU A 34 -37.73 -25.75 -12.06
C GLU A 34 -36.28 -26.18 -12.24
N ASP A 35 -36.00 -26.97 -13.29
CA ASP A 35 -34.64 -27.44 -13.58
C ASP A 35 -33.73 -26.31 -14.08
N SER A 36 -34.29 -25.29 -14.71
CA SER A 36 -33.56 -24.13 -15.22
C SER A 36 -33.76 -22.89 -14.36
N PHE A 37 -32.80 -21.98 -14.38
CA PHE A 37 -32.95 -20.65 -13.80
C PHE A 37 -33.53 -19.69 -14.85
N ARG A 38 -34.35 -18.77 -14.39
CA ARG A 38 -34.83 -17.64 -15.18
C ARG A 38 -33.84 -16.49 -15.05
N ARG A 39 -33.54 -15.85 -16.18
CA ARG A 39 -32.65 -14.70 -16.27
C ARG A 39 -33.42 -13.56 -16.90
N ASP A 40 -33.62 -12.50 -16.13
CA ASP A 40 -34.21 -11.25 -16.62
C ASP A 40 -33.14 -10.17 -16.64
N VAL A 41 -33.10 -9.38 -17.72
CA VAL A 41 -32.20 -8.23 -17.86
C VAL A 41 -33.06 -6.98 -17.76
N LEU A 42 -32.79 -6.14 -16.76
CA LEU A 42 -33.57 -4.95 -16.45
C LEU A 42 -32.67 -3.70 -16.53
N LEU A 43 -33.20 -2.63 -17.09
CA LEU A 43 -32.48 -1.37 -17.30
C LEU A 43 -33.26 -0.19 -16.71
N SER A 44 -34.52 -0.01 -17.08
CA SER A 44 -35.29 1.18 -16.68
C SER A 44 -36.00 1.00 -15.35
N GLY A 45 -36.28 2.12 -14.67
CA GLY A 45 -37.08 2.12 -13.44
C GLY A 45 -38.51 1.58 -13.61
N GLU A 46 -39.07 1.67 -14.83
CA GLU A 46 -40.39 1.11 -15.15
C GLU A 46 -40.36 -0.41 -15.24
N ASP A 47 -39.35 -0.98 -15.92
CA ASP A 47 -39.12 -2.43 -16.00
C ASP A 47 -39.02 -3.02 -14.58
N TRP A 48 -38.29 -2.35 -13.70
CA TRP A 48 -38.17 -2.74 -12.29
C TRP A 48 -39.50 -2.67 -11.54
N ALA A 49 -40.30 -1.64 -11.78
CA ALA A 49 -41.59 -1.49 -11.11
C ALA A 49 -42.60 -2.57 -11.52
N GLU A 50 -42.62 -2.95 -12.79
CA GLU A 50 -43.45 -4.05 -13.30
C GLU A 50 -42.95 -5.41 -12.78
N TRP A 51 -41.64 -5.64 -12.84
CA TRP A 51 -41.03 -6.89 -12.41
C TRP A 51 -41.24 -7.14 -10.90
N LEU A 52 -41.05 -6.12 -10.05
CA LEU A 52 -41.26 -6.23 -8.60
C LEU A 52 -42.73 -6.51 -8.22
N LYS A 53 -43.70 -6.13 -9.06
CA LYS A 53 -45.13 -6.40 -8.84
C LYS A 53 -45.52 -7.81 -9.26
N THR A 54 -44.99 -8.28 -10.39
CA THR A 54 -45.44 -9.50 -11.07
C THR A 54 -44.63 -10.74 -10.66
N ARG A 55 -43.33 -10.61 -10.37
CA ARG A 55 -42.39 -11.73 -10.23
C ARG A 55 -41.94 -12.02 -8.81
N VAL A 56 -42.07 -11.09 -7.87
CA VAL A 56 -41.87 -11.34 -6.44
C VAL A 56 -43.15 -11.94 -5.87
N SER A 57 -43.47 -13.18 -6.27
CA SER A 57 -44.67 -13.90 -5.83
C SER A 57 -44.54 -14.42 -4.40
N LYS A 58 -45.65 -14.44 -3.67
CA LYS A 58 -45.78 -14.92 -2.27
C LYS A 58 -45.84 -16.45 -2.15
N ASP A 59 -45.65 -17.19 -3.24
CA ASP A 59 -45.82 -18.64 -3.22
C ASP A 59 -44.74 -19.32 -2.35
N THR A 60 -45.18 -19.81 -1.18
CA THR A 60 -44.37 -20.22 -0.02
C THR A 60 -43.98 -21.70 0.00
N LYS A 61 -44.45 -22.50 -0.97
CA LYS A 61 -44.36 -23.97 -0.88
C LYS A 61 -43.04 -24.56 -1.36
N THR A 62 -42.35 -23.91 -2.29
CA THR A 62 -41.09 -24.43 -2.86
C THR A 62 -39.91 -23.52 -2.51
N PRO A 63 -38.73 -24.07 -2.18
CA PRO A 63 -37.52 -23.28 -2.00
C PRO A 63 -37.22 -22.46 -3.25
N LYS A 64 -36.88 -21.18 -3.04
CA LYS A 64 -36.63 -20.22 -4.11
C LYS A 64 -35.42 -19.37 -3.77
N ILE A 65 -34.57 -19.15 -4.76
CA ILE A 65 -33.49 -18.17 -4.69
C ILE A 65 -33.73 -17.10 -5.74
N CYS A 66 -33.68 -15.85 -5.31
CA CYS A 66 -33.87 -14.68 -6.15
C CYS A 66 -32.78 -13.68 -5.83
N PHE A 67 -31.92 -13.38 -6.78
CA PHE A 67 -30.83 -12.44 -6.54
C PHE A 67 -30.56 -11.54 -7.74
N ILE A 68 -30.08 -10.34 -7.43
CA ILE A 68 -29.77 -9.30 -8.39
C ILE A 68 -28.25 -9.20 -8.52
N LEU A 69 -27.75 -9.25 -9.74
CA LEU A 69 -26.35 -9.01 -10.10
C LEU A 69 -26.25 -7.59 -10.65
N CYS A 70 -25.75 -6.68 -9.83
CA CYS A 70 -25.57 -5.28 -10.19
C CYS A 70 -24.33 -5.13 -11.08
N SER A 71 -24.45 -4.47 -12.23
CA SER A 71 -23.28 -4.13 -13.05
C SER A 71 -22.31 -3.24 -12.29
N ARG A 72 -21.02 -3.50 -12.48
CA ARG A 72 -19.93 -2.61 -12.07
C ARG A 72 -19.95 -1.33 -12.92
N ALA A 73 -19.67 -0.18 -12.30
CA ALA A 73 -19.52 1.09 -13.01
C ALA A 73 -18.20 1.07 -13.79
N LYS A 74 -18.06 1.94 -14.80
CA LYS A 74 -16.78 2.08 -15.51
C LYS A 74 -15.72 2.60 -14.54
N ASP A 75 -14.51 2.09 -14.65
CA ASP A 75 -13.41 2.54 -13.80
C ASP A 75 -13.12 4.03 -14.00
N LEU A 76 -12.67 4.69 -12.92
CA LEU A 76 -12.43 6.14 -12.91
C LEU A 76 -11.13 6.47 -13.66
N SER A 77 -10.13 5.58 -13.60
CA SER A 77 -8.88 5.62 -14.36
C SER A 77 -8.32 4.21 -14.57
N GLU A 78 -7.18 4.05 -15.27
CA GLU A 78 -6.51 2.74 -15.42
C GLU A 78 -6.08 2.14 -14.07
N ASP A 79 -5.80 2.98 -13.06
CA ASP A 79 -5.33 2.56 -11.74
C ASP A 79 -6.42 2.62 -10.64
N GLU A 80 -7.56 3.28 -10.91
CA GLU A 80 -8.62 3.50 -9.91
C GLU A 80 -9.94 2.86 -10.32
N ALA A 81 -10.20 1.69 -9.73
CA ALA A 81 -11.43 0.95 -9.95
C ALA A 81 -12.65 1.68 -9.36
N SER A 82 -13.77 1.57 -10.05
CA SER A 82 -15.01 2.21 -9.61
C SER A 82 -15.51 1.61 -8.28
N PRO A 83 -15.78 2.43 -7.25
CA PRO A 83 -16.26 1.95 -5.95
C PRO A 83 -17.57 1.15 -6.04
N LEU A 84 -17.74 0.18 -5.13
CA LEU A 84 -18.99 -0.62 -5.05
C LEU A 84 -20.22 0.18 -4.61
N SER A 85 -20.03 1.44 -4.17
CA SER A 85 -21.13 2.36 -3.86
C SER A 85 -21.92 2.81 -5.10
N TYR A 86 -21.36 2.64 -6.31
CA TYR A 86 -22.06 2.94 -7.56
C TYR A 86 -23.06 1.84 -7.92
N VAL A 87 -24.33 2.10 -7.67
CA VAL A 87 -25.41 1.17 -7.95
C VAL A 87 -26.08 1.45 -9.30
N PRO A 88 -26.48 0.41 -10.04
CA PRO A 88 -27.03 0.52 -11.40
C PRO A 88 -28.52 0.93 -11.42
N PHE A 89 -28.96 1.75 -10.47
CA PHE A 89 -30.37 2.08 -10.26
C PHE A 89 -30.57 3.56 -9.99
N SER A 90 -31.76 4.07 -10.31
CA SER A 90 -32.26 5.30 -9.69
C SER A 90 -32.56 5.10 -8.20
N ARG A 91 -32.42 6.17 -7.42
CA ARG A 91 -32.62 6.15 -5.97
C ARG A 91 -33.96 5.56 -5.53
N SER A 92 -35.05 5.94 -6.20
CA SER A 92 -36.39 5.41 -5.92
C SER A 92 -36.52 3.92 -6.22
N THR A 93 -35.88 3.45 -7.29
CA THR A 93 -35.87 2.05 -7.71
C THR A 93 -35.08 1.21 -6.70
N PHE A 94 -33.91 1.70 -6.29
CA PHE A 94 -33.10 1.04 -5.28
C PHE A 94 -33.84 0.89 -3.94
N GLN A 95 -34.49 1.96 -3.45
CA GLN A 95 -35.31 1.88 -2.23
C GLN A 95 -36.43 0.83 -2.33
N ARG A 96 -37.12 0.74 -3.48
CA ARG A 96 -38.15 -0.27 -3.70
C ARG A 96 -37.59 -1.69 -3.69
N ILE A 97 -36.43 -1.89 -4.31
CA ILE A 97 -35.72 -3.18 -4.30
C ILE A 97 -35.34 -3.55 -2.87
N LEU A 98 -34.69 -2.65 -2.13
CA LEU A 98 -34.27 -2.88 -0.74
C LEU A 98 -35.46 -3.29 0.15
N HIS A 99 -36.59 -2.61 0.01
CA HIS A 99 -37.80 -2.93 0.76
C HIS A 99 -38.40 -4.30 0.35
N LYS A 100 -38.48 -4.60 -0.95
CA LYS A 100 -39.05 -5.87 -1.45
C LYS A 100 -38.16 -7.08 -1.15
N PHE A 101 -36.85 -6.93 -1.27
CA PHE A 101 -35.86 -7.97 -0.96
C PHE A 101 -35.53 -8.01 0.53
N ARG A 102 -36.07 -7.07 1.32
CA ARG A 102 -35.86 -6.94 2.76
C ARG A 102 -34.37 -6.93 3.13
N ILE A 103 -33.60 -6.18 2.36
CA ILE A 103 -32.17 -6.05 2.60
C ILE A 103 -31.97 -5.19 3.84
N HIS A 104 -31.08 -5.61 4.72
CA HIS A 104 -30.77 -4.88 5.94
C HIS A 104 -29.82 -3.71 5.68
N ARG A 105 -30.00 -2.61 6.42
CA ARG A 105 -29.20 -1.36 6.29
C ARG A 105 -27.69 -1.51 6.49
N THR A 106 -27.24 -2.61 7.10
CA THR A 106 -25.80 -2.89 7.31
C THR A 106 -25.00 -2.89 6.01
N ILE A 107 -25.63 -3.20 4.86
CA ILE A 107 -24.96 -3.16 3.56
C ILE A 107 -24.40 -1.77 3.22
N ALA A 108 -25.06 -0.68 3.66
CA ALA A 108 -24.60 0.68 3.39
C ALA A 108 -23.20 0.93 3.96
N ARG A 109 -22.90 0.33 5.13
CA ARG A 109 -21.57 0.40 5.75
C ARG A 109 -20.63 -0.66 5.21
N THR A 110 -21.14 -1.84 4.86
CA THR A 110 -20.31 -2.91 4.30
C THR A 110 -19.73 -2.51 2.95
N VAL A 111 -20.49 -1.79 2.12
CA VAL A 111 -20.05 -1.30 0.80
C VAL A 111 -19.01 -0.17 0.89
N THR A 112 -18.87 0.52 2.02
CA THR A 112 -17.84 1.54 2.20
C THR A 112 -16.56 1.02 2.87
N ARG A 113 -16.54 -0.23 3.33
CA ARG A 113 -15.32 -0.84 3.88
C ARG A 113 -14.33 -1.12 2.76
N GLU A 114 -13.05 -1.08 3.05
CA GLU A 114 -12.01 -1.46 2.07
C GLU A 114 -11.54 -2.91 2.25
N THR A 115 -11.72 -3.47 3.45
CA THR A 115 -11.25 -4.81 3.80
C THR A 115 -12.33 -5.87 3.60
N ALA A 116 -11.90 -7.12 3.39
CA ALA A 116 -12.79 -8.28 3.41
C ALA A 116 -13.63 -8.34 4.70
N TYR A 117 -14.92 -8.64 4.55
CA TYR A 117 -15.87 -8.66 5.66
C TYR A 117 -16.92 -9.76 5.46
N PHE A 118 -17.23 -10.48 6.54
CA PHE A 118 -18.38 -11.36 6.62
C PHE A 118 -19.08 -11.16 7.97
N SER A 119 -20.40 -11.07 7.93
CA SER A 119 -21.25 -11.01 9.12
C SER A 119 -22.55 -11.76 8.87
N SER A 120 -22.97 -12.50 9.90
CA SER A 120 -24.26 -13.16 9.97
C SER A 120 -25.01 -12.68 11.19
N THR A 121 -26.28 -12.34 11.01
CA THR A 121 -27.15 -11.91 12.12
C THR A 121 -28.54 -12.44 11.88
N THR A 122 -29.15 -12.96 12.94
CA THR A 122 -30.54 -13.39 12.94
C THR A 122 -31.35 -12.28 13.58
N ILE A 123 -32.35 -11.74 12.87
CA ILE A 123 -33.20 -10.67 13.39
C ILE A 123 -34.64 -11.18 13.51
N ASP A 124 -35.19 -11.04 14.72
CA ASP A 124 -36.61 -11.26 15.00
C ASP A 124 -37.38 -10.00 14.63
N GLU A 125 -38.15 -10.08 13.56
CA GLU A 125 -38.99 -8.97 13.14
C GLU A 125 -40.34 -9.03 13.86
N THR A 126 -40.78 -7.93 14.46
CA THR A 126 -42.06 -7.82 15.18
C THR A 126 -43.27 -8.21 14.34
N ASP A 127 -43.20 -8.04 13.02
CA ASP A 127 -44.26 -8.33 12.05
C ASP A 127 -44.27 -9.78 11.53
N ARG A 128 -43.29 -10.62 11.91
CA ARG A 128 -43.24 -12.01 11.44
C ARG A 128 -43.11 -13.04 12.57
N PRO A 129 -43.74 -14.20 12.40
CA PRO A 129 -43.67 -15.26 13.39
C PRO A 129 -42.31 -16.01 13.41
N SER A 130 -41.32 -15.65 12.58
CA SER A 130 -39.99 -16.29 12.58
C SER A 130 -38.85 -15.31 12.26
N PRO A 131 -37.68 -15.53 12.90
CA PRO A 131 -36.48 -14.78 12.59
C PRO A 131 -36.07 -14.91 11.14
N SER A 132 -35.60 -13.81 10.55
CA SER A 132 -34.94 -13.81 9.25
C SER A 132 -33.43 -13.76 9.42
N THR A 133 -32.72 -14.53 8.60
CA THR A 133 -31.25 -14.61 8.62
C THR A 133 -30.68 -13.62 7.63
N ILE A 134 -29.86 -12.69 8.11
CA ILE A 134 -29.21 -11.67 7.31
C ILE A 134 -27.74 -11.99 7.21
N LEU A 135 -27.23 -12.03 5.98
CA LEU A 135 -25.82 -12.19 5.67
C LEU A 135 -25.35 -10.97 4.89
N THR A 136 -24.20 -10.44 5.29
CA THR A 136 -23.50 -9.42 4.51
C THR A 136 -22.05 -9.84 4.33
N CYS A 137 -21.55 -9.72 3.11
CA CYS A 137 -20.15 -9.94 2.84
C CYS A 137 -19.58 -8.93 1.84
N ARG A 138 -18.27 -8.77 1.90
CA ARG A 138 -17.47 -7.95 1.00
C ARG A 138 -16.11 -8.61 0.79
N THR A 139 -15.62 -8.60 -0.44
CA THR A 139 -14.24 -8.92 -0.77
C THR A 139 -13.36 -7.66 -0.72
N SER A 140 -12.05 -7.85 -0.61
CA SER A 140 -11.13 -6.73 -0.43
C SER A 140 -11.08 -5.83 -1.66
N SER A 141 -11.11 -4.51 -1.46
CA SER A 141 -10.93 -3.51 -2.53
C SER A 141 -9.46 -3.18 -2.80
N ALA A 142 -8.53 -3.88 -2.17
CA ALA A 142 -7.09 -3.71 -2.42
C ALA A 142 -6.68 -4.01 -3.87
N TRP A 143 -7.45 -4.85 -4.57
CA TRP A 143 -7.31 -5.10 -6.01
C TRP A 143 -8.65 -4.92 -6.71
N SER A 144 -8.59 -4.72 -8.03
CA SER A 144 -9.74 -4.62 -8.92
C SER A 144 -10.66 -5.86 -8.84
N ASP A 145 -11.88 -5.72 -9.36
CA ASP A 145 -12.90 -6.77 -9.36
C ASP A 145 -13.39 -7.21 -7.97
N ASP A 146 -13.40 -6.30 -6.99
CA ASP A 146 -14.06 -6.51 -5.70
C ASP A 146 -15.59 -6.72 -5.80
N LEU A 147 -16.19 -7.33 -4.79
CA LEU A 147 -17.60 -7.68 -4.75
C LEU A 147 -18.14 -7.44 -3.35
N ALA A 148 -19.41 -7.08 -3.27
CA ALA A 148 -20.14 -7.07 -2.02
C ALA A 148 -21.48 -7.76 -2.21
N MET A 149 -22.03 -8.29 -1.13
CA MET A 149 -23.34 -8.93 -1.16
C MET A 149 -24.11 -8.65 0.11
N ALA A 150 -25.41 -8.43 -0.06
CA ALA A 150 -26.39 -8.49 1.01
C ALA A 150 -27.40 -9.59 0.71
N LEU A 151 -27.72 -10.39 1.71
CA LEU A 151 -28.61 -11.53 1.58
C LEU A 151 -29.55 -11.58 2.80
N THR A 152 -30.82 -11.83 2.52
CA THR A 152 -31.86 -12.08 3.52
C THR A 152 -32.50 -13.43 3.21
N HIS A 153 -32.49 -14.33 4.19
CA HIS A 153 -33.05 -15.66 4.09
C HIS A 153 -34.19 -15.84 5.09
N ASP A 154 -35.32 -16.33 4.60
CA ASP A 154 -36.48 -16.67 5.41
C ASP A 154 -36.53 -18.19 5.62
N PRO A 155 -36.26 -18.69 6.84
CA PRO A 155 -36.18 -20.13 7.11
C PRO A 155 -37.52 -20.84 6.96
N LYS A 156 -38.66 -20.15 7.17
CA LYS A 156 -39.99 -20.77 7.03
C LYS A 156 -40.34 -21.05 5.58
N THR A 157 -40.11 -20.06 4.72
CA THR A 157 -40.42 -20.17 3.29
C THR A 157 -39.26 -20.75 2.49
N ARG A 158 -38.10 -20.99 3.13
CA ARG A 158 -36.84 -21.43 2.49
C ARG A 158 -36.50 -20.59 1.26
N THR A 159 -36.75 -19.28 1.38
CA THR A 159 -36.57 -18.33 0.30
C THR A 159 -35.40 -17.42 0.61
N THR A 160 -34.51 -17.26 -0.35
CA THR A 160 -33.31 -16.43 -0.23
C THR A 160 -33.39 -15.28 -1.22
N PHE A 161 -33.33 -14.05 -0.71
CA PHE A 161 -33.20 -12.82 -1.48
C PHE A 161 -31.79 -12.27 -1.33
N ALA A 162 -31.14 -11.88 -2.43
CA ALA A 162 -29.82 -11.27 -2.35
C ALA A 162 -29.57 -10.20 -3.42
N ILE A 163 -28.64 -9.31 -3.12
CA ILE A 163 -28.09 -8.34 -4.07
C ILE A 163 -26.58 -8.48 -4.03
N VAL A 164 -25.98 -8.72 -5.20
CA VAL A 164 -24.52 -8.74 -5.40
C VAL A 164 -24.13 -7.48 -6.15
N PHE A 165 -23.17 -6.75 -5.59
CA PHE A 165 -22.67 -5.47 -6.08
C PHE A 165 -21.33 -5.66 -6.80
N GLY A 166 -21.09 -4.90 -7.87
CA GLY A 166 -19.80 -4.88 -8.58
C GLY A 166 -19.56 -6.01 -9.58
N CYS A 167 -20.62 -6.65 -10.09
CA CYS A 167 -20.47 -7.78 -11.00
C CYS A 167 -20.03 -7.32 -12.40
N ASN A 168 -18.91 -7.88 -12.88
CA ASN A 168 -18.50 -7.85 -14.27
C ASN A 168 -19.13 -9.04 -15.05
N GLU A 169 -18.90 -9.11 -16.36
CA GLU A 169 -19.48 -10.17 -17.19
C GLU A 169 -18.93 -11.57 -16.87
N MET A 170 -17.67 -11.66 -16.42
CA MET A 170 -17.06 -12.91 -15.95
C MET A 170 -17.77 -13.42 -14.68
N HIS A 171 -18.00 -12.55 -13.70
CA HIS A 171 -18.74 -12.86 -12.48
C HIS A 171 -20.15 -13.34 -12.79
N ARG A 172 -20.87 -12.64 -13.69
CA ARG A 172 -22.23 -13.04 -14.12
C ARG A 172 -22.25 -14.46 -14.68
N ARG A 173 -21.32 -14.81 -15.57
CA ARG A 173 -21.20 -16.17 -16.13
C ARG A 173 -20.85 -17.21 -15.08
N GLN A 174 -19.86 -16.93 -14.21
CA GLN A 174 -19.41 -17.88 -13.20
C GLN A 174 -20.47 -18.14 -12.13
N ILE A 175 -21.18 -17.11 -11.67
CA ILE A 175 -22.29 -17.24 -10.72
C ILE A 175 -23.44 -18.03 -11.38
N GLY A 176 -23.84 -17.67 -12.61
CA GLY A 176 -24.91 -18.37 -13.33
C GLY A 176 -24.61 -19.86 -13.56
N ALA A 177 -23.39 -20.19 -13.99
CA ALA A 177 -22.96 -21.57 -14.19
C ALA A 177 -23.02 -22.39 -12.90
N ARG A 178 -22.53 -21.83 -11.78
CA ARG A 178 -22.58 -22.49 -10.47
C ARG A 178 -24.01 -22.67 -9.98
N ILE A 179 -24.87 -21.66 -10.14
CA ILE A 179 -26.28 -21.77 -9.75
C ILE A 179 -27.00 -22.83 -10.57
N THR A 180 -26.65 -23.06 -11.84
CA THR A 180 -27.24 -24.11 -12.68
C THR A 180 -26.86 -25.51 -12.19
N ALA A 181 -25.60 -25.71 -11.79
CA ALA A 181 -25.06 -27.00 -11.37
C ALA A 181 -25.51 -27.46 -9.96
N VAL A 182 -26.15 -26.58 -9.18
CA VAL A 182 -26.54 -26.85 -7.79
C VAL A 182 -27.80 -27.70 -7.72
N THR A 183 -27.88 -28.61 -6.72
CA THR A 183 -29.05 -29.45 -6.50
C THR A 183 -30.24 -28.65 -5.93
N PRO A 184 -31.50 -29.05 -6.17
CA PRO A 184 -32.66 -28.33 -5.63
C PRO A 184 -32.66 -28.17 -4.10
N ALA A 185 -32.17 -29.18 -3.37
CA ALA A 185 -32.05 -29.13 -1.91
C ALA A 185 -31.09 -28.03 -1.40
N ALA A 186 -30.06 -27.72 -2.20
CA ALA A 186 -29.07 -26.71 -1.86
C ALA A 186 -29.57 -25.26 -2.04
N LEU A 187 -30.61 -25.05 -2.86
CA LEU A 187 -31.23 -23.72 -3.04
C LEU A 187 -31.86 -23.18 -1.76
N ALA A 188 -32.23 -24.08 -0.85
CA ALA A 188 -32.79 -23.74 0.46
C ALA A 188 -31.72 -23.27 1.47
N HIS A 189 -30.42 -23.42 1.18
CA HIS A 189 -29.37 -23.13 2.15
C HIS A 189 -28.85 -21.68 2.03
N PRO A 190 -28.85 -20.87 3.11
CA PRO A 190 -28.43 -19.46 3.06
C PRO A 190 -26.95 -19.28 2.72
N ALA A 191 -26.08 -20.25 3.03
CA ALA A 191 -24.66 -20.20 2.70
C ALA A 191 -24.31 -20.46 1.22
N LEU A 192 -25.29 -20.77 0.36
CA LEU A 192 -25.04 -21.06 -1.06
C LEU A 192 -24.34 -19.90 -1.78
N LEU A 193 -24.93 -18.69 -1.73
CA LEU A 193 -24.35 -17.51 -2.38
C LEU A 193 -23.04 -17.03 -1.72
N PRO A 194 -22.93 -16.94 -0.37
CA PRO A 194 -21.64 -16.68 0.27
C PRO A 194 -20.56 -17.68 -0.12
N GLY A 195 -20.88 -18.97 -0.23
CA GLY A 195 -19.95 -20.01 -0.67
C GLY A 195 -19.51 -19.82 -2.12
N ILE A 196 -20.40 -19.40 -3.02
CA ILE A 196 -20.04 -19.02 -4.39
C ILE A 196 -19.09 -17.82 -4.38
N LEU A 197 -19.38 -16.77 -3.60
CA LEU A 197 -18.50 -15.60 -3.48
C LEU A 197 -17.13 -15.95 -2.89
N ALA A 198 -17.07 -16.84 -1.89
CA ALA A 198 -15.81 -17.33 -1.34
C ALA A 198 -14.96 -18.04 -2.39
N GLU A 199 -15.58 -18.81 -3.29
CA GLU A 199 -14.88 -19.46 -4.41
C GLU A 199 -14.40 -18.49 -5.49
N LEU A 200 -15.14 -17.40 -5.74
CA LEU A 200 -14.70 -16.34 -6.65
C LEU A 200 -13.49 -15.62 -6.06
N GLU A 201 -13.56 -15.24 -4.78
CA GLU A 201 -12.47 -14.54 -4.11
C GLU A 201 -11.22 -15.39 -3.98
N ARG A 202 -11.39 -16.69 -3.71
CA ARG A 202 -10.28 -17.66 -3.75
C ARG A 202 -9.57 -17.61 -5.08
N LYS A 203 -10.29 -17.82 -6.19
CA LYS A 203 -9.69 -17.80 -7.53
C LYS A 203 -8.97 -16.48 -7.84
N ARG A 204 -9.54 -15.36 -7.39
CA ARG A 204 -8.96 -14.03 -7.58
C ARG A 204 -7.64 -13.89 -6.81
N LEU A 205 -7.67 -14.12 -5.49
CA LEU A 205 -6.50 -13.94 -4.63
C LEU A 205 -5.40 -14.97 -4.90
N THR A 206 -5.74 -16.24 -5.13
CA THR A 206 -4.72 -17.25 -5.45
C THR A 206 -4.04 -16.95 -6.78
N GLY A 207 -4.80 -16.47 -7.78
CA GLY A 207 -4.23 -16.05 -9.07
C GLY A 207 -3.30 -14.84 -8.95
N LEU A 208 -3.64 -13.86 -8.10
CA LEU A 208 -2.76 -12.71 -7.83
C LEU A 208 -1.47 -13.12 -7.11
N VAL A 209 -1.56 -14.04 -6.14
CA VAL A 209 -0.39 -14.61 -5.47
C VAL A 209 0.50 -15.34 -6.48
N GLU A 210 -0.08 -16.22 -7.30
CA GLU A 210 0.66 -16.96 -8.33
C GLU A 210 1.36 -16.04 -9.33
N ASP A 211 0.67 -15.02 -9.85
CA ASP A 211 1.29 -14.03 -10.74
C ASP A 211 2.46 -13.28 -10.08
N THR A 212 2.30 -12.87 -8.82
CA THR A 212 3.35 -12.17 -8.07
C THR A 212 4.56 -13.07 -7.86
N LEU A 213 4.33 -14.35 -7.53
CA LEU A 213 5.39 -15.35 -7.35
C LEU A 213 6.11 -15.67 -8.66
N ASP A 214 5.38 -15.77 -9.77
CA ASP A 214 5.96 -15.98 -11.10
C ASP A 214 6.86 -14.80 -11.51
N ARG A 215 6.38 -13.56 -11.30
CA ARG A 215 7.20 -12.35 -11.50
C ARG A 215 8.45 -12.35 -10.61
N PHE A 216 8.32 -12.79 -9.37
CA PHE A 216 9.44 -12.90 -8.44
C PHE A 216 10.47 -13.94 -8.89
N THR A 217 10.03 -15.15 -9.24
CA THR A 217 10.93 -16.25 -9.64
C THR A 217 11.70 -15.94 -10.92
N LEU A 218 11.03 -15.37 -11.93
CA LEU A 218 11.66 -14.93 -13.18
C LEU A 218 12.78 -13.91 -12.94
N ARG A 219 12.62 -13.03 -11.95
CA ARG A 219 13.59 -11.97 -11.63
C ARG A 219 14.70 -12.45 -10.71
N ALA A 220 14.37 -13.27 -9.71
CA ALA A 220 15.36 -13.88 -8.82
C ALA A 220 16.34 -14.80 -9.57
N GLY A 221 15.88 -15.47 -10.64
CA GLY A 221 16.73 -16.23 -11.56
C GLY A 221 17.76 -15.39 -12.32
N GLY A 222 17.49 -14.09 -12.52
CA GLY A 222 18.42 -13.15 -13.18
C GLY A 222 19.53 -12.62 -12.26
N THR A 223 19.36 -12.71 -10.94
CA THR A 223 20.35 -12.23 -9.94
C THR A 223 21.48 -13.21 -9.65
N SER A 224 21.38 -14.46 -10.12
CA SER A 224 22.37 -15.52 -9.86
C SER A 224 22.94 -16.08 -11.16
N THR A 225 23.92 -15.40 -11.77
CA THR A 225 24.72 -16.02 -12.83
C THR A 225 25.90 -16.75 -12.21
N VAL A 226 25.82 -18.08 -12.12
CA VAL A 226 26.99 -18.93 -11.85
C VAL A 226 27.79 -19.02 -13.15
N VAL A 227 28.82 -18.19 -13.26
CA VAL A 227 29.83 -18.32 -14.30
C VAL A 227 31.12 -18.75 -13.61
N ASP A 228 31.61 -19.93 -13.98
CA ASP A 228 32.95 -20.43 -13.59
C ASP A 228 33.15 -20.76 -12.10
N GLY A 229 32.16 -21.39 -11.44
CA GLY A 229 32.30 -21.92 -10.07
C GLY A 229 32.47 -20.87 -8.97
N GLN A 230 32.45 -19.58 -9.32
CA GLN A 230 32.44 -18.45 -8.40
C GLN A 230 31.12 -17.70 -8.54
N VAL A 231 30.42 -17.49 -7.42
CA VAL A 231 29.23 -16.62 -7.35
C VAL A 231 29.69 -15.19 -7.62
N SER A 232 29.67 -14.78 -8.88
CA SER A 232 30.13 -13.46 -9.31
C SER A 232 28.98 -12.45 -9.24
N ARG A 233 29.12 -11.52 -8.27
CA ARG A 233 28.47 -10.21 -8.15
C ARG A 233 26.94 -10.17 -8.24
N LEU A 234 26.30 -10.19 -7.07
CA LEU A 234 24.98 -9.59 -6.81
C LEU A 234 25.07 -8.06 -7.01
N HIS A 235 25.11 -7.60 -8.25
CA HIS A 235 25.04 -6.18 -8.57
C HIS A 235 23.67 -5.87 -9.18
N MET A 236 22.69 -5.65 -8.30
CA MET A 236 21.41 -5.09 -8.72
C MET A 236 21.55 -3.58 -8.91
N SER A 237 21.08 -3.06 -10.04
CA SER A 237 20.93 -1.61 -10.24
C SER A 237 19.86 -1.03 -9.31
N GLU A 238 19.89 0.30 -9.11
CA GLU A 238 18.90 1.01 -8.29
C GLU A 238 17.46 0.82 -8.82
N ALA A 239 17.27 0.78 -10.14
CA ALA A 239 15.97 0.50 -10.75
C ALA A 239 15.47 -0.93 -10.45
N GLN A 240 16.34 -1.93 -10.60
CA GLN A 240 16.03 -3.33 -10.27
C GLN A 240 15.73 -3.51 -8.78
N MET A 241 16.39 -2.72 -7.92
CA MET A 241 16.11 -2.70 -6.49
C MET A 241 14.70 -2.16 -6.20
N GLY A 242 14.32 -1.04 -6.81
CA GLY A 242 12.98 -0.46 -6.65
C GLY A 242 11.87 -1.43 -7.04
N GLU A 243 12.02 -2.05 -8.21
CA GLU A 243 11.08 -3.07 -8.71
C GLU A 243 11.01 -4.32 -7.81
N TYR A 244 12.13 -4.73 -7.22
CA TYR A 244 12.17 -5.87 -6.29
C TYR A 244 11.46 -5.55 -4.98
N LEU A 245 11.67 -4.34 -4.45
CA LEU A 245 10.98 -3.85 -3.25
C LEU A 245 9.47 -3.74 -3.46
N GLU A 246 9.04 -3.33 -4.65
CA GLU A 246 7.63 -3.27 -5.03
C GLU A 246 6.99 -4.67 -4.97
N LEU A 247 7.65 -5.69 -5.53
CA LEU A 247 7.20 -7.09 -5.44
C LEU A 247 7.15 -7.61 -3.99
N CYS A 248 8.12 -7.23 -3.15
CA CYS A 248 8.09 -7.57 -1.71
C CYS A 248 6.86 -6.96 -1.03
N TYR A 249 6.58 -5.69 -1.33
CA TYR A 249 5.45 -4.97 -0.77
C TYR A 249 4.11 -5.57 -1.22
N GLU A 250 3.98 -5.88 -2.51
CA GLU A 250 2.82 -6.54 -3.09
C GLU A 250 2.57 -7.92 -2.44
N SER A 251 3.62 -8.76 -2.33
CA SER A 251 3.56 -10.06 -1.65
C SER A 251 3.11 -9.94 -0.19
N GLN A 252 3.63 -8.94 0.55
CA GLN A 252 3.25 -8.69 1.93
C GLN A 252 1.77 -8.29 2.05
N ASN A 253 1.28 -7.46 1.15
CA ASN A 253 -0.12 -7.03 1.13
C ASN A 253 -1.04 -8.21 0.78
N LEU A 254 -0.69 -9.02 -0.23
CA LEU A 254 -1.44 -10.24 -0.57
C LEU A 254 -1.52 -11.19 0.63
N ALA A 255 -0.42 -11.42 1.35
CA ALA A 255 -0.42 -12.26 2.54
C ALA A 255 -1.35 -11.73 3.65
N LYS A 256 -1.39 -10.40 3.87
CA LYS A 256 -2.31 -9.77 4.82
C LYS A 256 -3.77 -9.96 4.40
N GLU A 257 -4.06 -9.84 3.11
CA GLU A 257 -5.41 -9.96 2.58
C GLU A 257 -5.91 -11.41 2.60
N CYS A 258 -5.05 -12.39 2.25
CA CYS A 258 -5.33 -13.81 2.46
C CYS A 258 -5.66 -14.11 3.94
N LYS A 259 -4.88 -13.56 4.89
CA LYS A 259 -5.16 -13.70 6.34
C LYS A 259 -6.50 -13.08 6.72
N SER A 260 -6.83 -11.92 6.15
CA SER A 260 -8.10 -11.23 6.38
C SER A 260 -9.29 -12.04 5.90
N VAL A 261 -9.23 -12.54 4.66
CA VAL A 261 -10.28 -13.40 4.07
C VAL A 261 -10.41 -14.71 4.85
N LYS A 262 -9.31 -15.37 5.21
CA LYS A 262 -9.32 -16.56 6.07
C LYS A 262 -10.09 -16.32 7.38
N ARG A 263 -9.87 -15.17 8.02
CA ARG A 263 -10.60 -14.79 9.24
C ARG A 263 -12.11 -14.64 9.00
N GLN A 264 -12.52 -14.12 7.84
CA GLN A 264 -13.94 -14.03 7.49
C GLN A 264 -14.54 -15.40 7.14
N LEU A 265 -13.79 -16.29 6.48
CA LEU A 265 -14.21 -17.66 6.19
C LEU A 265 -14.43 -18.46 7.48
N SER A 266 -13.61 -18.24 8.51
CA SER A 266 -13.83 -18.83 9.84
C SER A 266 -15.16 -18.41 10.49
N LYS A 267 -15.62 -17.18 10.24
CA LYS A 267 -16.98 -16.77 10.68
C LYS A 267 -18.07 -17.45 9.85
N MET A 268 -17.81 -17.69 8.55
CA MET A 268 -18.72 -18.43 7.70
C MET A 268 -18.84 -19.90 8.11
N THR A 269 -17.75 -20.55 8.55
CA THR A 269 -17.81 -21.92 9.09
C THR A 269 -18.63 -21.97 10.38
N GLN A 270 -18.47 -21.00 11.28
CA GLN A 270 -19.31 -20.86 12.48
C GLN A 270 -20.79 -20.68 12.14
N PHE A 271 -21.09 -19.91 11.08
CA PHE A 271 -22.46 -19.78 10.58
C PHE A 271 -23.02 -21.11 10.07
N CYS A 272 -22.25 -21.86 9.28
CA CYS A 272 -22.65 -23.19 8.81
C CYS A 272 -22.94 -24.14 9.99
N ASP A 273 -22.14 -24.08 11.05
CA ASP A 273 -22.36 -24.86 12.27
C ASP A 273 -23.67 -24.49 12.95
N HIS A 274 -23.97 -23.20 13.08
CA HIS A 274 -25.24 -22.75 13.64
C HIS A 274 -26.44 -23.16 12.78
N THR A 275 -26.33 -23.11 11.45
CA THR A 275 -27.43 -23.55 10.57
C THR A 275 -27.69 -25.06 10.64
N SER A 276 -26.68 -25.86 11.02
CA SER A 276 -26.86 -27.30 11.19
C SER A 276 -27.76 -27.63 12.39
N THR A 277 -27.74 -26.83 13.46
CA THR A 277 -28.61 -27.04 14.63
C THR A 277 -30.08 -26.75 14.30
N TRP A 278 -30.35 -25.82 13.37
CA TRP A 278 -31.71 -25.54 12.89
C TRP A 278 -32.37 -26.78 12.26
N THR A 279 -31.56 -27.69 11.71
CA THR A 279 -32.05 -28.95 11.15
C THR A 279 -32.19 -30.07 12.18
N ALA A 280 -31.55 -29.95 13.35
CA ALA A 280 -31.53 -30.97 14.40
C ALA A 280 -32.72 -30.86 15.38
N ASP A 281 -33.25 -29.66 15.62
CA ASP A 281 -34.33 -29.40 16.59
C ASP A 281 -35.76 -29.65 16.06
N SER A 282 -35.92 -30.07 14.79
CA SER A 282 -37.25 -30.47 14.29
C SER A 282 -37.63 -31.88 14.80
N PRO A 283 -38.89 -32.12 15.21
CA PRO A 283 -39.34 -33.42 15.69
C PRO A 283 -39.03 -34.52 14.67
N LYS A 284 -38.35 -35.57 15.10
CA LYS A 284 -38.13 -36.78 14.30
C LYS A 284 -39.46 -37.52 14.20
N ASP A 285 -40.22 -37.31 13.13
CA ASP A 285 -41.30 -38.24 12.77
C ASP A 285 -40.64 -39.56 12.29
N GLU A 286 -40.71 -40.59 13.14
CA GLU A 286 -40.00 -41.88 13.04
C GLU A 286 -40.43 -42.79 11.86
N LEU A 287 -41.13 -42.28 10.84
CA LEU A 287 -41.78 -43.14 9.82
C LEU A 287 -41.43 -42.83 8.36
N SER A 288 -40.47 -41.94 8.07
CA SER A 288 -39.99 -41.72 6.68
C SER A 288 -38.50 -41.33 6.64
N GLU A 289 -37.63 -42.28 6.98
CA GLU A 289 -36.20 -42.03 7.20
C GLU A 289 -35.32 -41.99 5.93
N ALA A 290 -35.86 -42.17 4.71
CA ALA A 290 -35.02 -42.29 3.51
C ALA A 290 -34.78 -40.98 2.73
N GLU A 291 -35.70 -40.01 2.75
CA GLU A 291 -35.64 -38.85 1.83
C GLU A 291 -36.19 -37.53 2.43
N SER A 292 -35.88 -37.20 3.69
CA SER A 292 -36.35 -35.92 4.24
C SER A 292 -35.56 -34.73 3.65
N PRO A 293 -36.23 -33.67 3.15
CA PRO A 293 -35.59 -32.46 2.63
C PRO A 293 -34.62 -31.77 3.61
N GLN A 294 -34.76 -32.06 4.92
CA GLN A 294 -33.89 -31.54 5.98
C GLN A 294 -32.51 -32.22 6.00
N ARG A 295 -32.41 -33.54 5.71
CA ARG A 295 -31.10 -34.21 5.60
C ARG A 295 -30.28 -33.62 4.45
N GLY A 296 -30.91 -33.42 3.29
CA GLY A 296 -30.24 -32.78 2.15
C GLY A 296 -29.74 -31.37 2.44
N LEU A 297 -30.44 -30.62 3.29
CA LEU A 297 -30.02 -29.28 3.73
C LEU A 297 -28.82 -29.33 4.67
N ALA A 298 -28.84 -30.23 5.66
CA ALA A 298 -27.74 -30.45 6.60
C ALA A 298 -26.47 -30.95 5.88
N ASP A 299 -26.62 -31.93 4.99
CA ASP A 299 -25.54 -32.47 4.18
C ASP A 299 -24.90 -31.38 3.30
N PHE A 300 -25.73 -30.51 2.71
CA PHE A 300 -25.23 -29.40 1.92
C PHE A 300 -24.49 -28.36 2.76
N GLY A 301 -25.00 -28.02 3.96
CA GLY A 301 -24.31 -27.15 4.91
C GLY A 301 -22.93 -27.72 5.31
N ASN A 302 -22.85 -29.01 5.58
CA ASN A 302 -21.60 -29.71 5.87
C ASN A 302 -20.63 -29.71 4.68
N ARG A 303 -21.12 -29.86 3.44
CA ARG A 303 -20.30 -29.75 2.23
C ARG A 303 -19.73 -28.35 2.05
N ILE A 304 -20.53 -27.30 2.26
CA ILE A 304 -20.04 -25.91 2.22
C ILE A 304 -18.99 -25.68 3.31
N LYS A 305 -19.25 -26.13 4.54
CA LYS A 305 -18.31 -26.01 5.66
C LYS A 305 -16.98 -26.69 5.32
N LYS A 306 -17.01 -27.94 4.88
CA LYS A 306 -15.80 -28.68 4.49
C LYS A 306 -15.03 -27.95 3.39
N ARG A 307 -15.73 -27.49 2.35
CA ARG A 307 -15.09 -26.74 1.28
C ARG A 307 -14.49 -25.43 1.78
N THR A 308 -15.16 -24.73 2.68
CA THR A 308 -14.64 -23.49 3.27
C THR A 308 -13.35 -23.72 4.05
N LEU A 309 -13.27 -24.83 4.80
CA LEU A 309 -12.04 -25.23 5.51
C LEU A 309 -10.91 -25.53 4.52
N GLU A 310 -11.17 -26.26 3.44
CA GLU A 310 -10.18 -26.50 2.39
C GLU A 310 -9.66 -25.19 1.76
N ILE A 311 -10.54 -24.19 1.57
CA ILE A 311 -10.13 -22.87 1.08
C ILE A 311 -9.25 -22.14 2.11
N MET A 312 -9.55 -22.28 3.41
CA MET A 312 -8.72 -21.71 4.47
C MET A 312 -7.33 -22.33 4.50
N ASP A 313 -7.23 -23.65 4.32
CA ASP A 313 -5.95 -24.37 4.24
C ASP A 313 -5.17 -23.96 2.98
N GLU A 314 -5.85 -23.77 1.85
CA GLU A 314 -5.24 -23.25 0.62
C GLU A 314 -4.67 -21.83 0.84
N TYR A 315 -5.40 -20.97 1.56
CA TYR A 315 -4.88 -19.65 1.93
C TYR A 315 -3.67 -19.72 2.87
N ASP A 316 -3.60 -20.69 3.80
CA ASP A 316 -2.41 -20.88 4.62
C ASP A 316 -1.19 -21.21 3.76
N ASN A 317 -1.34 -22.13 2.81
CA ASN A 317 -0.28 -22.43 1.86
C ASN A 317 0.15 -21.18 1.06
N LYS A 318 -0.81 -20.37 0.57
CA LYS A 318 -0.49 -19.13 -0.15
C LYS A 318 0.15 -18.06 0.73
N ILE A 319 -0.24 -17.97 1.99
CA ILE A 319 0.39 -17.07 2.98
C ILE A 319 1.85 -17.50 3.21
N ASP A 320 2.10 -18.80 3.31
CA ASP A 320 3.44 -19.35 3.51
C ASP A 320 4.32 -19.11 2.26
N GLU A 321 3.77 -19.30 1.05
CA GLU A 321 4.46 -18.97 -0.22
C GLU A 321 4.87 -17.48 -0.27
N CYS A 322 3.95 -16.56 0.07
CA CYS A 322 4.29 -15.14 0.19
C CYS A 322 5.35 -14.87 1.28
N GLY A 323 5.27 -15.60 2.40
CA GLY A 323 6.23 -15.53 3.50
C GLY A 323 7.65 -15.94 3.07
N MET A 324 7.78 -17.00 2.28
CA MET A 324 9.06 -17.45 1.74
C MET A 324 9.71 -16.39 0.84
N VAL A 325 8.93 -15.65 0.05
CA VAL A 325 9.45 -14.52 -0.74
C VAL A 325 10.03 -13.45 0.16
N LEU A 326 9.35 -13.12 1.27
CA LEU A 326 9.85 -12.13 2.23
C LEU A 326 11.15 -12.58 2.92
N ASP A 327 11.25 -13.86 3.26
CA ASP A 327 12.47 -14.41 3.87
C ASP A 327 13.65 -14.41 2.87
N ASN A 328 13.40 -14.84 1.63
CA ASN A 328 14.41 -14.82 0.56
C ASN A 328 14.85 -13.39 0.21
N THR A 329 13.91 -12.44 0.19
CA THR A 329 14.20 -11.04 -0.10
C THR A 329 14.95 -10.35 1.03
N SER A 330 14.66 -10.66 2.29
CA SER A 330 15.41 -10.13 3.44
C SER A 330 16.90 -10.45 3.35
N ILE A 331 17.25 -11.71 3.02
CA ILE A 331 18.64 -12.14 2.84
C ILE A 331 19.30 -11.40 1.66
N THR A 332 18.59 -11.29 0.54
CA THR A 332 19.08 -10.60 -0.66
C THR A 332 19.31 -9.12 -0.39
N MET A 333 18.36 -8.46 0.27
CA MET A 333 18.41 -7.04 0.62
C MET A 333 19.54 -6.73 1.60
N GLN A 334 19.74 -7.57 2.62
CA GLN A 334 20.87 -7.44 3.55
C GLN A 334 22.21 -7.52 2.81
N THR A 335 22.32 -8.42 1.84
CA THR A 335 23.54 -8.59 1.05
C THR A 335 23.82 -7.35 0.20
N ILE A 336 22.79 -6.79 -0.43
CA ILE A 336 22.93 -5.59 -1.28
C ILE A 336 23.21 -4.34 -0.43
N TRP A 337 22.53 -4.14 0.70
CA TRP A 337 22.81 -3.02 1.61
C TRP A 337 24.24 -3.05 2.11
N ASN A 338 24.73 -4.23 2.53
CA ASN A 338 26.13 -4.39 2.93
C ASN A 338 27.10 -4.06 1.79
N HIS A 339 26.73 -4.38 0.55
CA HIS A 339 27.53 -4.03 -0.62
C HIS A 339 27.57 -2.52 -0.88
N ILE A 340 26.42 -1.85 -0.84
CA ILE A 340 26.31 -0.38 -0.99
C ILE A 340 27.12 0.32 0.09
N ALA A 341 26.93 -0.06 1.36
CA ALA A 341 27.67 0.52 2.49
C ALA A 341 29.19 0.35 2.33
N ARG A 342 29.66 -0.79 1.80
CA ARG A 342 31.08 -1.01 1.49
C ARG A 342 31.56 -0.13 0.34
N HIS A 343 30.75 0.04 -0.69
CA HIS A 343 31.09 0.92 -1.81
C HIS A 343 31.19 2.37 -1.35
N ASP A 344 30.23 2.86 -0.57
CA ASP A 344 30.23 4.22 -0.03
C ASP A 344 31.39 4.45 0.92
N ALA A 345 31.71 3.48 1.78
CA ALA A 345 32.91 3.54 2.61
C ALA A 345 34.17 3.65 1.75
N ALA A 346 34.29 2.86 0.69
CA ALA A 346 35.42 2.91 -0.23
C ALA A 346 35.51 4.25 -0.98
N VAL A 347 34.39 4.79 -1.47
CA VAL A 347 34.32 6.12 -2.10
C VAL A 347 34.71 7.21 -1.10
N ASN A 348 34.19 7.16 0.13
CA ASN A 348 34.54 8.12 1.18
C ASN A 348 36.03 8.04 1.54
N THR A 349 36.63 6.84 1.56
CA THR A 349 38.08 6.71 1.75
C THR A 349 38.89 7.34 0.61
N LYS A 350 38.42 7.22 -0.64
CA LYS A 350 39.06 7.88 -1.80
C LYS A 350 38.93 9.39 -1.72
N ILE A 351 37.75 9.91 -1.36
CA ILE A 351 37.51 11.34 -1.13
C ILE A 351 38.41 11.86 -0.01
N SER A 352 38.48 11.15 1.12
CA SER A 352 39.35 11.51 2.23
C SER A 352 40.82 11.54 1.80
N ARG A 353 41.30 10.55 1.05
CA ARG A 353 42.67 10.56 0.49
C ARG A 353 42.91 11.74 -0.44
N ALA A 354 41.99 12.05 -1.34
CA ALA A 354 42.09 13.22 -2.22
C ALA A 354 42.12 14.53 -1.43
N ASN A 355 41.31 14.66 -0.38
CA ASN A 355 41.33 15.81 0.51
C ASN A 355 42.66 15.91 1.26
N THR A 356 43.23 14.78 1.72
CA THR A 356 44.55 14.79 2.37
C THR A 356 45.66 15.23 1.42
N SER A 357 45.65 14.79 0.14
CA SER A 357 46.63 15.26 -0.84
C SER A 357 46.45 16.75 -1.15
N ILE A 358 45.21 17.21 -1.34
CA ILE A 358 44.92 18.64 -1.55
C ILE A 358 45.39 19.47 -0.35
N ALA A 359 45.20 18.99 0.88
CA ALA A 359 45.66 19.67 2.08
C ALA A 359 47.20 19.73 2.18
N LEU A 360 47.89 18.67 1.77
CA LEU A 360 49.35 18.65 1.70
C LEU A 360 49.89 19.64 0.66
N ASP A 361 49.30 19.65 -0.53
CA ASP A 361 49.68 20.58 -1.60
C ASP A 361 49.36 22.03 -1.19
N SER A 362 48.18 22.28 -0.61
CA SER A 362 47.80 23.59 -0.06
C SER A 362 48.75 24.06 1.05
N LYS A 363 49.32 23.15 1.84
CA LYS A 363 50.33 23.49 2.85
C LYS A 363 51.62 23.99 2.19
N GLN A 364 52.02 23.40 1.07
CA GLN A 364 53.19 23.85 0.30
C GLN A 364 52.92 25.20 -0.37
N ASP A 365 51.76 25.39 -1.00
CA ASP A 365 51.35 26.65 -1.60
C ASP A 365 51.30 27.78 -0.56
N ASN A 366 50.78 27.50 0.63
CA ASN A 366 50.81 28.45 1.75
C ASN A 366 52.24 28.84 2.18
N ALA A 367 53.21 27.92 2.09
CA ALA A 367 54.60 28.25 2.37
C ALA A 367 55.19 29.16 1.28
N GLN A 368 54.91 28.90 0.00
CA GLN A 368 55.32 29.76 -1.11
C GLN A 368 54.70 31.15 -1.02
N MET A 369 53.41 31.25 -0.67
CA MET A 369 52.72 32.52 -0.48
C MET A 369 53.36 33.38 0.62
N ARG A 370 53.80 32.76 1.72
CA ARG A 370 54.54 33.44 2.79
C ARG A 370 55.87 34.00 2.31
N SER A 371 56.60 33.28 1.45
CA SER A 371 57.87 33.74 0.89
C SER A 371 57.70 34.96 -0.02
N ILE A 372 56.67 34.98 -0.89
CA ILE A 372 56.38 36.14 -1.75
C ILE A 372 56.00 37.36 -0.90
N ALA A 373 55.14 37.19 0.10
CA ALA A 373 54.75 38.27 1.00
C ALA A 373 55.96 38.87 1.72
N LEU A 374 56.88 38.03 2.22
CA LEU A 374 58.12 38.48 2.85
C LEU A 374 58.97 39.32 1.89
N LEU A 375 59.08 38.92 0.62
CA LEU A 375 59.82 39.68 -0.39
C LEU A 375 59.20 41.07 -0.61
N THR A 376 57.86 41.15 -0.72
CA THR A 376 57.16 42.44 -0.87
C THR A 376 57.32 43.35 0.35
N MET A 377 57.34 42.79 1.57
CA MET A 377 57.48 43.53 2.82
C MET A 377 58.88 44.14 3.02
N ILE A 378 59.90 43.54 2.42
CA ILE A 378 61.26 44.10 2.37
C ILE A 378 61.36 45.15 1.25
N TYR A 379 60.77 44.85 0.09
CA TYR A 379 60.88 45.72 -1.09
C TYR A 379 60.12 47.05 -0.95
N LEU A 380 58.91 47.04 -0.37
CA LEU A 380 58.05 48.21 -0.20
C LEU A 380 58.70 49.36 0.60
N PRO A 381 59.28 49.14 1.80
CA PRO A 381 59.93 50.23 2.55
C PRO A 381 61.19 50.74 1.85
N VAL A 382 61.99 49.86 1.23
CA VAL A 382 63.20 50.24 0.49
C VAL A 382 62.84 51.13 -0.71
N THR A 383 61.81 50.78 -1.46
CA THR A 383 61.35 51.58 -2.60
C THR A 383 60.68 52.89 -2.20
N ALA A 384 59.95 52.93 -1.07
CA ALA A 384 59.40 54.17 -0.52
C ALA A 384 60.51 55.16 -0.13
N VAL A 385 61.57 54.68 0.52
CA VAL A 385 62.73 55.51 0.83
C VAL A 385 63.43 55.96 -0.46
N ALA A 386 63.65 55.07 -1.43
CA ALA A 386 64.23 55.45 -2.73
C ALA A 386 63.39 56.53 -3.45
N SER A 387 62.05 56.44 -3.39
CA SER A 387 61.14 57.40 -4.02
C SER A 387 61.15 58.77 -3.31
N ILE A 388 61.14 58.80 -1.98
CA ILE A 388 61.22 60.04 -1.19
C ILE A 388 62.53 60.78 -1.49
N PHE A 389 63.63 60.05 -1.64
CA PHE A 389 64.92 60.63 -1.99
C PHE A 389 65.01 61.04 -3.47
N SER A 390 64.25 60.40 -4.37
CA SER A 390 64.10 60.78 -5.78
C SER A 390 63.31 62.08 -5.97
N MET A 391 62.40 62.41 -5.04
CA MET A 391 61.61 63.66 -5.04
C MET A 391 62.43 64.94 -4.75
N GLY A 392 63.77 64.87 -4.69
CA GLY A 392 64.63 66.05 -4.76
C GLY A 392 64.70 66.88 -3.47
N ILE A 393 64.33 66.32 -2.32
CA ILE A 393 64.43 67.00 -1.01
C ILE A 393 65.90 67.28 -0.60
N PHE A 394 66.86 66.58 -1.21
CA PHE A 394 68.28 66.88 -1.07
C PHE A 394 68.72 67.80 -2.20
N ASP A 395 69.17 69.01 -1.85
CA ASP A 395 69.71 69.97 -2.80
C ASP A 395 71.09 69.50 -3.27
N TRP A 396 71.19 69.12 -4.55
CA TRP A 396 72.40 68.62 -5.21
C TRP A 396 73.14 69.74 -5.97
N SER A 397 73.00 71.00 -5.53
CA SER A 397 73.72 72.14 -6.10
C SER A 397 75.14 72.27 -5.51
N PRO A 398 76.22 72.20 -6.33
CA PRO A 398 77.59 72.18 -5.84
C PRO A 398 78.20 73.58 -5.73
N GLN A 399 78.90 73.86 -4.64
CA GLN A 399 80.03 74.80 -4.66
C GLN A 399 81.25 74.13 -4.02
N ALA A 400 82.11 73.62 -4.91
CA ALA A 400 83.45 73.08 -4.68
C ALA A 400 83.57 71.82 -3.78
N GLY A 401 83.54 70.65 -4.44
CA GLY A 401 84.21 69.44 -3.97
C GLY A 401 83.29 68.37 -3.38
N THR A 402 83.30 67.19 -4.00
CA THR A 402 82.56 65.94 -3.70
C THR A 402 81.07 65.93 -4.06
N VAL A 403 80.75 65.16 -5.11
CA VAL A 403 79.39 64.93 -5.66
C VAL A 403 78.62 63.85 -4.88
N VAL A 404 79.10 63.46 -3.69
CA VAL A 404 78.47 62.49 -2.81
C VAL A 404 78.21 63.17 -1.47
N SER A 405 76.95 63.56 -1.25
CA SER A 405 76.50 64.21 -0.01
C SER A 405 76.84 63.36 1.23
N LYS A 406 77.38 63.99 2.27
CA LYS A 406 77.78 63.36 3.56
C LYS A 406 76.62 62.65 4.29
N TYR A 407 75.38 62.87 3.84
CA TYR A 407 74.15 62.29 4.41
C TYR A 407 73.74 60.95 3.78
N ILE A 408 74.54 60.35 2.88
CA ILE A 408 74.25 59.02 2.31
C ILE A 408 74.14 57.92 3.38
N TRP A 409 74.78 58.10 4.54
CA TRP A 409 74.63 57.18 5.67
C TRP A 409 73.24 57.23 6.31
N VAL A 410 72.55 58.38 6.28
CA VAL A 410 71.17 58.53 6.77
C VAL A 410 70.20 57.71 5.90
N TYR A 411 70.45 57.62 4.59
CA TYR A 411 69.69 56.76 3.69
C TYR A 411 69.79 55.28 4.09
N ILE A 412 71.01 54.80 4.38
CA ILE A 412 71.26 53.41 4.78
C ILE A 412 70.57 53.12 6.11
N VAL A 413 70.74 53.99 7.11
CA VAL A 413 70.19 53.79 8.46
C VAL A 413 68.66 53.84 8.45
N LEU A 414 68.06 54.81 7.75
CA LEU A 414 66.61 54.96 7.69
C LEU A 414 65.95 53.79 6.95
N SER A 415 66.54 53.34 5.83
CA SER A 415 66.03 52.18 5.08
C SER A 415 66.07 50.89 5.89
N ILE A 416 67.17 50.65 6.61
CA ILE A 416 67.32 49.49 7.50
C ILE A 416 66.32 49.57 8.66
N ALA A 417 66.19 50.74 9.31
CA ALA A 417 65.24 50.92 10.41
C ALA A 417 63.79 50.68 9.98
N LEU A 418 63.38 51.21 8.82
CA LEU A 418 62.03 51.01 8.29
C LEU A 418 61.76 49.54 7.92
N THR A 419 62.76 48.85 7.38
CA THR A 419 62.65 47.43 7.00
C THR A 419 62.58 46.54 8.24
N ILE A 420 63.36 46.84 9.28
CA ILE A 420 63.26 46.15 10.57
C ILE A 420 61.86 46.38 11.16
N PHE A 421 61.34 47.61 11.11
CA PHE A 421 60.01 47.92 11.62
C PHE A 421 58.90 47.16 10.88
N THR A 422 58.90 47.13 9.55
CA THR A 422 57.88 46.41 8.77
C THR A 422 57.94 44.90 9.00
N VAL A 423 59.13 44.31 9.05
CA VAL A 423 59.33 42.89 9.35
C VAL A 423 58.90 42.55 10.78
N LEU A 424 59.20 43.42 11.76
CA LEU A 424 58.84 43.22 13.17
C LEU A 424 57.32 43.30 13.38
N VAL A 425 56.65 44.26 12.76
CA VAL A 425 55.17 44.37 12.77
C VAL A 425 54.54 43.10 12.17
N TRP A 426 55.06 42.60 11.05
CA TRP A 426 54.55 41.36 10.44
C TRP A 426 54.78 40.13 11.31
N TYR A 427 55.96 40.00 11.92
CA TYR A 427 56.28 38.88 12.81
C TYR A 427 55.33 38.85 14.02
N LEU A 428 55.09 40.02 14.62
CA LEU A 428 54.14 40.15 15.74
C LEU A 428 52.70 39.87 15.31
N ALA A 429 52.26 40.39 14.16
CA ALA A 429 50.91 40.15 13.64
C ALA A 429 50.67 38.68 13.28
N THR A 430 51.66 38.02 12.69
CA THR A 430 51.59 36.59 12.32
C THR A 430 51.55 35.69 13.56
N ARG A 431 52.37 36.01 14.58
CA ARG A 431 52.38 35.29 15.85
C ARG A 431 51.10 35.49 16.66
N SER A 432 50.50 36.69 16.61
CA SER A 432 49.24 36.98 17.29
C SER A 432 48.04 36.26 16.65
N LYS A 433 48.02 36.13 15.31
CA LYS A 433 47.01 35.32 14.59
C LYS A 433 47.11 33.83 14.91
N GLN A 434 48.32 33.29 15.12
CA GLN A 434 48.50 31.89 15.54
C GLN A 434 47.94 31.62 16.94
N LYS A 435 48.14 32.55 17.89
CA LYS A 435 47.60 32.42 19.26
C LYS A 435 46.07 32.55 19.31
N LYS A 436 45.50 33.51 18.56
CA LYS A 436 44.03 33.63 18.48
C LYS A 436 43.35 32.41 17.84
N GLY A 437 44.00 31.77 16.87
CA GLY A 437 43.51 30.52 16.28
C GLY A 437 43.56 29.32 17.22
N THR A 438 44.39 29.36 18.27
CA THR A 438 44.45 28.29 19.29
C THR A 438 43.40 28.50 20.38
N ASP A 439 43.23 29.73 20.87
CA ASP A 439 42.21 30.06 21.88
C ASP A 439 40.76 29.87 21.35
N THR A 440 40.48 30.22 20.10
CA THR A 440 39.13 30.05 19.52
C THR A 440 38.80 28.57 19.23
N SER A 441 39.79 27.71 18.96
CA SER A 441 39.58 26.27 18.81
C SER A 441 39.34 25.56 20.14
N GLU A 442 39.94 26.03 21.24
CA GLU A 442 39.66 25.53 22.59
C GLU A 442 38.27 25.97 23.10
N GLU A 443 37.81 27.20 22.80
CA GLU A 443 36.45 27.64 23.14
C GLU A 443 35.33 26.94 22.34
N LEU A 444 35.58 26.54 21.09
CA LEU A 444 34.61 25.78 20.28
C LEU A 444 34.53 24.30 20.71
N GLY A 445 35.65 23.70 21.12
CA GLY A 445 35.67 22.34 21.67
C GLY A 445 34.95 22.21 23.02
N MET A 446 35.01 23.23 23.88
CA MET A 446 34.25 23.22 25.15
C MET A 446 32.73 23.39 24.99
N LYS A 447 32.24 23.91 23.86
CA LYS A 447 30.80 24.08 23.62
C LYS A 447 30.12 22.86 23.00
N GLU A 448 30.86 21.97 22.34
CA GLU A 448 30.31 20.71 21.81
C GLU A 448 30.18 19.62 22.89
N ASP A 449 30.93 19.71 23.99
CA ASP A 449 30.85 18.78 25.13
C ASP A 449 29.76 19.14 26.18
N GLU A 450 29.11 20.31 26.09
CA GLU A 450 28.03 20.74 26.99
C GLU A 450 26.63 20.82 26.34
N GLY A 451 26.46 20.32 25.10
CA GLY A 451 25.20 20.36 24.33
C GLY A 451 24.40 19.07 24.32
#